data_AF-A0AAV7PP29-F1
#
_entry.id   AF-A0AAV7PP29-F1
#
_cell.length_a   1.000
_cell.length_b   1.000
_cell.length_c   1.000
_cell.angle_alpha   90.00
_cell.angle_beta   90.00
_cell.angle_gamma   90.00
#
_symmetry.space_group_name_H-M   'P 1'
#
loop_
_entity.id
_entity.type
_entity.pdbx_description
1 polymer ?
#
loop_
_entity_poly.entity_id
_entity_poly.type
_entity_poly.pdbx_seq_one_letter_code
_entity_poly.pdbx_strand_id
1 'polypeptide(L)'
;MDWTHVVVVGLWCSVGERAHLGSEKQKTHRRAPKSPTDPERQKVRRDPVPRERVGILWTSGEEPEAAGDRTEKEVEPIPDATLDIDVPVTRPFLENLFTTLRDDIEALKQELAADVKDIRSNVGVLEQRVDSLEWGSDNRDEELEEHKRKILALRNKTADLNYHLEDQKNHSRRCNIRVKGVLLQTDVGRLKDCVLRLFRYVAPGLVEQDIILDRTHRAG
;
A
#
# COMPACT_ATOMS: atom_id res chain seq x y z
N MET A 1 38.93 29.18 -16.31
CA MET A 1 38.56 28.23 -17.40
C MET A 1 39.16 26.91 -16.97
N ASP A 2 38.42 26.14 -16.17
CA ASP A 2 39.04 25.11 -15.34
C ASP A 2 38.53 23.74 -15.76
N TRP A 3 38.91 23.33 -16.97
CA TRP A 3 38.72 21.96 -17.41
C TRP A 3 39.87 21.13 -16.83
N THR A 4 39.68 20.63 -15.61
CA THR A 4 40.60 19.67 -14.98
C THR A 4 40.39 18.30 -15.61
N HIS A 5 41.21 17.98 -16.60
CA HIS A 5 41.19 16.66 -17.23
C HIS A 5 41.71 15.59 -16.27
N VAL A 6 40.99 14.46 -16.19
CA VAL A 6 41.28 13.34 -15.30
C VAL A 6 41.68 12.13 -16.15
N VAL A 7 42.87 11.57 -15.88
CA VAL A 7 43.34 10.31 -16.45
C VAL A 7 43.08 9.21 -15.43
N VAL A 8 42.46 8.11 -15.85
CA VAL A 8 42.27 6.92 -15.02
C VAL A 8 43.34 5.91 -15.39
N VAL A 9 44.07 5.47 -14.38
CA VAL A 9 45.14 4.49 -14.46
C VAL A 9 44.70 3.28 -13.64
N GLY A 10 44.42 2.16 -14.29
CA GLY A 10 44.20 0.89 -13.61
C GLY A 10 45.54 0.26 -13.27
N LEU A 11 45.91 0.20 -12.00
CA LEU A 11 47.02 -0.64 -11.56
C LEU A 11 46.48 -2.04 -11.32
N TRP A 12 47.18 -3.04 -11.84
CA TRP A 12 46.95 -4.40 -11.36
C TRP A 12 48.04 -4.71 -10.36
N CYS A 13 47.69 -4.71 -9.08
CA CYS A 13 48.59 -5.20 -8.06
C CYS A 13 48.54 -6.73 -8.17
N SER A 14 49.48 -7.32 -8.89
CA SER A 14 49.74 -8.75 -8.77
C SER A 14 50.20 -8.95 -7.34
N VAL A 15 49.27 -9.33 -6.45
CA VAL A 15 49.63 -9.90 -5.16
C VAL A 15 50.31 -11.21 -5.54
N GLY A 16 51.63 -11.14 -5.71
CA GLY A 16 52.45 -12.32 -5.89
C GLY A 16 52.06 -13.28 -4.79
N GLU A 17 51.58 -14.46 -5.18
CA GLU A 17 51.46 -15.64 -4.34
C GLU A 17 52.83 -15.93 -3.75
N ARG A 18 53.21 -15.21 -2.68
CA ARG A 18 54.15 -15.74 -1.71
C ARG A 18 53.40 -16.82 -0.99
N ALA A 19 53.59 -18.04 -1.47
CA ALA A 19 53.34 -19.27 -0.77
C ALA A 19 54.08 -19.24 0.59
N HIS A 20 53.48 -18.62 1.59
CA HIS A 20 53.83 -18.86 2.98
C HIS A 20 53.08 -20.10 3.43
N LEU A 21 53.77 -21.23 3.29
CA LEU A 21 53.63 -22.38 4.18
C LEU A 21 53.65 -21.86 5.62
N GLY A 22 52.52 -21.99 6.30
CA GLY A 22 52.34 -21.49 7.64
C GLY A 22 50.89 -21.71 8.07
N SER A 23 50.52 -22.99 8.22
CA SER A 23 49.25 -23.42 8.77
C SER A 23 49.16 -23.06 10.25
N GLU A 24 48.98 -21.78 10.56
CA GLU A 24 48.62 -21.35 11.89
C GLU A 24 47.11 -21.15 11.93
N LYS A 25 46.44 -22.11 12.58
CA LYS A 25 45.00 -22.15 12.79
C LYS A 25 44.59 -20.93 13.64
N GLN A 26 44.48 -19.76 13.03
CA GLN A 26 43.72 -18.67 13.60
C GLN A 26 42.25 -19.09 13.57
N LYS A 27 41.80 -19.61 14.73
CA LYS A 27 40.41 -19.60 15.17
C LYS A 27 39.90 -18.17 15.07
N THR A 28 39.50 -17.77 13.87
CA THR A 28 38.66 -16.59 13.71
C THR A 28 37.33 -16.98 14.32
N HIS A 29 37.05 -16.41 15.49
CA HIS A 29 35.68 -16.23 15.95
C HIS A 29 34.98 -15.36 14.91
N ARG A 30 34.58 -15.97 13.78
CA ARG A 30 33.50 -15.48 12.96
C ARG A 30 32.29 -15.49 13.88
N ARG A 31 32.02 -14.34 14.51
CA ARG A 31 30.68 -14.03 14.98
C ARG A 31 29.80 -14.25 13.76
N ALA A 32 29.00 -15.32 13.81
CA ALA A 32 27.91 -15.50 12.89
C ALA A 32 27.16 -14.16 12.80
N PRO A 33 26.72 -13.73 11.60
CA PRO A 33 25.71 -12.69 11.55
C PRO A 33 24.60 -13.19 12.48
N LYS A 34 24.31 -12.41 13.52
CA LYS A 34 23.18 -12.68 14.40
C LYS A 34 22.02 -12.92 13.44
N SER A 35 21.52 -14.14 13.43
CA SER A 35 20.23 -14.47 12.82
C SER A 35 19.30 -13.30 13.14
N PRO A 36 18.60 -12.72 12.16
CA PRO A 36 17.61 -11.71 12.48
C PRO A 36 16.75 -12.34 13.55
N THR A 37 16.83 -11.76 14.75
CA THR A 37 16.01 -12.13 15.87
C THR A 37 14.62 -12.23 15.31
N ASP A 38 14.10 -13.45 15.29
CA ASP A 38 12.73 -13.76 14.93
C ASP A 38 11.92 -12.65 15.61
N PRO A 39 11.29 -11.72 14.85
CA PRO A 39 10.47 -10.73 15.48
C PRO A 39 9.40 -11.56 16.14
N GLU A 40 9.60 -11.67 17.46
CA GLU A 40 8.61 -11.88 18.48
C GLU A 40 7.27 -11.97 17.79
N ARG A 41 6.68 -13.17 17.78
CA ARG A 41 5.23 -13.33 17.74
C ARG A 41 4.67 -12.46 18.88
N GLN A 42 4.70 -11.15 18.70
CA GLN A 42 3.66 -10.27 19.10
C GLN A 42 2.46 -10.89 18.41
N LYS A 43 1.81 -11.77 19.15
CA LYS A 43 0.36 -11.73 19.25
C LYS A 43 0.08 -10.25 19.47
N VAL A 44 -0.06 -9.53 18.36
CA VAL A 44 -0.88 -8.35 18.29
C VAL A 44 -2.20 -8.90 18.78
N ARG A 45 -2.43 -8.80 20.10
CA ARG A 45 -3.75 -8.59 20.63
C ARG A 45 -4.20 -7.38 19.84
N ARG A 46 -4.82 -7.63 18.69
CA ARG A 46 -5.66 -6.64 18.05
C ARG A 46 -6.67 -6.41 19.16
N ASP A 47 -6.48 -5.32 19.89
CA ASP A 47 -7.58 -4.77 20.67
C ASP A 47 -8.78 -4.85 19.74
N PRO A 48 -9.90 -5.47 20.16
CA PRO A 48 -11.06 -5.56 19.31
C PRO A 48 -11.30 -4.15 18.82
N VAL A 49 -11.11 -3.93 17.51
CA VAL A 49 -11.39 -2.65 16.87
C VAL A 49 -12.75 -2.27 17.44
N PRO A 50 -12.86 -1.13 18.16
CA PRO A 50 -14.15 -0.74 18.70
C PRO A 50 -15.06 -0.81 17.49
N ARG A 51 -16.06 -1.69 17.56
CA ARG A 51 -17.16 -1.69 16.61
C ARG A 51 -17.80 -0.33 16.82
N GLU A 52 -17.22 0.70 16.19
CA GLU A 52 -17.91 1.90 15.84
C GLU A 52 -19.11 1.34 15.12
N ARG A 53 -20.23 1.33 15.84
CA ARG A 53 -21.53 1.16 15.22
C ARG A 53 -21.49 2.25 14.17
N VAL A 54 -21.25 1.85 12.92
CA VAL A 54 -21.64 2.62 11.76
C VAL A 54 -23.15 2.68 11.94
N GLY A 55 -23.59 3.69 12.69
CA GLY A 55 -24.96 4.08 12.74
C GLY A 55 -25.25 4.40 11.31
N ILE A 56 -26.01 3.52 10.67
CA ILE A 56 -26.66 3.83 9.41
C ILE A 56 -27.58 4.99 9.78
N LEU A 57 -27.04 6.21 9.67
CA LEU A 57 -27.78 7.44 9.76
C LEU A 57 -28.63 7.43 8.51
N TRP A 58 -29.87 6.97 8.67
CA TRP A 58 -30.93 7.23 7.73
C TRP A 58 -31.08 8.75 7.67
N THR A 59 -30.33 9.38 6.76
CA THR A 59 -30.67 10.72 6.31
C THR A 59 -31.89 10.52 5.44
N SER A 60 -33.07 10.62 6.05
CA SER A 60 -34.31 10.90 5.33
C SER A 60 -34.13 12.27 4.68
N GLY A 61 -33.47 12.28 3.53
CA GLY A 61 -33.33 13.42 2.65
C GLY A 61 -34.66 13.67 1.95
N GLU A 62 -35.63 14.15 2.71
CA GLU A 62 -36.74 14.96 2.23
C GLU A 62 -36.83 16.13 3.20
N GLU A 63 -36.26 17.26 2.79
CA GLU A 63 -36.53 18.55 3.40
C GLU A 63 -38.05 18.78 3.39
N PRO A 64 -38.69 19.15 4.51
CA PRO A 64 -40.05 19.62 4.45
C PRO A 64 -40.04 20.93 3.66
N GLU A 65 -40.61 20.91 2.45
CA GLU A 65 -40.86 22.13 1.69
C GLU A 65 -41.52 23.16 2.60
N ALA A 66 -40.93 24.35 2.60
CA ALA A 66 -41.30 25.48 3.42
C ALA A 66 -42.83 25.63 3.48
N ALA A 67 -43.36 25.58 4.69
CA ALA A 67 -44.75 25.83 5.01
C ALA A 67 -45.21 27.12 4.32
N GLY A 68 -45.96 26.94 3.23
CA GLY A 68 -46.63 28.01 2.52
C GLY A 68 -47.54 28.77 3.48
N ASP A 69 -47.33 30.08 3.47
CA ASP A 69 -48.13 31.15 4.04
C ASP A 69 -49.64 30.81 4.03
N ARG A 70 -50.14 30.42 5.21
CA ARG A 70 -51.57 30.25 5.46
C ARG A 70 -52.18 31.64 5.54
N THR A 71 -52.59 32.15 4.38
CA THR A 71 -53.62 33.17 4.31
C THR A 71 -54.84 32.66 5.08
N GLU A 72 -55.13 33.34 6.20
CA GLU A 72 -56.35 33.16 6.98
C GLU A 72 -57.54 33.42 6.07
N LYS A 73 -58.02 32.37 5.39
CA LYS A 73 -59.37 32.37 4.83
C LYS A 73 -60.31 32.29 6.02
N GLU A 74 -60.92 33.43 6.29
CA GLU A 74 -62.16 33.62 7.03
C GLU A 74 -63.06 32.39 6.82
N VAL A 75 -63.11 31.53 7.85
CA VAL A 75 -63.96 30.35 7.87
C VAL A 75 -65.37 30.88 8.02
N GLU A 76 -66.12 30.92 6.91
CA GLU A 76 -67.55 31.17 6.96
C GLU A 76 -68.19 30.21 7.98
N PRO A 77 -69.09 30.70 8.84
CA PRO A 77 -69.73 29.88 9.85
C PRO A 77 -70.43 28.72 9.14
N ILE A 78 -69.96 27.50 9.42
CA ILE A 78 -70.60 26.27 8.98
C ILE A 78 -72.07 26.39 9.36
N PRO A 79 -73.01 26.41 8.40
CA PRO A 79 -74.42 26.41 8.75
C PRO A 79 -74.61 25.17 9.61
N ASP A 80 -75.21 25.37 10.78
CA ASP A 80 -75.59 24.34 11.73
C ASP A 80 -76.60 23.42 11.05
N ALA A 81 -76.07 22.57 10.17
CA ALA A 81 -76.78 21.48 9.56
C ALA A 81 -76.86 20.45 10.68
N THR A 82 -77.85 20.64 11.55
CA THR A 82 -78.57 19.52 12.14
C THR A 82 -79.06 18.70 10.97
N LEU A 83 -78.19 17.81 10.49
CA LEU A 83 -78.55 16.73 9.62
C LEU A 83 -79.50 15.88 10.46
N ASP A 84 -80.79 16.16 10.34
CA ASP A 84 -81.87 15.25 10.68
C ASP A 84 -81.70 14.01 9.79
N ILE A 85 -80.73 13.17 10.16
CA ILE A 85 -80.57 11.82 9.62
C ILE A 85 -81.53 10.94 10.40
N ASP A 86 -82.83 11.17 10.22
CA ASP A 86 -83.88 10.21 10.52
C ASP A 86 -83.90 9.12 9.43
N VAL A 87 -82.71 8.58 9.10
CA VAL A 87 -82.61 7.35 8.33
C VAL A 87 -82.79 6.23 9.35
N PRO A 88 -83.88 5.45 9.29
CA PRO A 88 -84.06 4.34 10.21
C PRO A 88 -82.90 3.39 9.99
N VAL A 89 -82.00 3.30 10.97
CA VAL A 89 -80.95 2.29 11.01
C VAL A 89 -81.65 0.95 11.10
N THR A 90 -81.92 0.37 9.94
CA THR A 90 -82.56 -0.92 9.85
C THR A 90 -81.52 -1.97 10.24
N ARG A 91 -81.93 -2.95 11.03
CA ARG A 91 -81.11 -4.11 11.40
C ARG A 91 -80.31 -4.73 10.23
N PRO A 92 -80.88 -4.94 9.02
CA PRO A 92 -80.12 -5.45 7.87
C PRO A 92 -78.98 -4.52 7.40
N PHE A 93 -79.12 -3.20 7.55
CA PHE A 93 -78.04 -2.26 7.21
C PHE A 93 -76.83 -2.42 8.14
N LEU A 94 -77.06 -2.55 9.45
CA LEU A 94 -75.98 -2.81 10.41
C LEU A 94 -75.34 -4.16 10.18
N GLU A 95 -76.13 -5.21 9.90
CA GLU A 95 -75.61 -6.54 9.60
C GLU A 95 -74.70 -6.51 8.36
N ASN A 96 -75.12 -5.83 7.29
CA ASN A 96 -74.29 -5.64 6.09
C ASN A 96 -73.01 -4.84 6.37
N LEU A 97 -73.09 -3.76 7.16
CA LEU A 97 -71.92 -2.96 7.53
C LEU A 97 -70.90 -3.80 8.32
N PHE A 98 -71.37 -4.60 9.28
CA PHE A 98 -70.49 -5.48 10.06
C PHE A 98 -69.86 -6.57 9.21
N THR A 99 -70.58 -7.12 8.22
CA THR A 99 -69.98 -8.08 7.27
C THR A 99 -68.92 -7.41 6.42
N THR A 100 -69.18 -6.22 5.86
CA THR A 100 -68.18 -5.49 5.06
C THR A 100 -66.94 -5.16 5.88
N LEU A 101 -67.09 -4.62 7.09
CA LEU A 101 -65.95 -4.32 7.97
C LEU A 101 -65.15 -5.56 8.33
N ARG A 102 -65.83 -6.70 8.52
CA ARG A 102 -65.17 -7.97 8.80
C ARG A 102 -64.36 -8.45 7.59
N ASP A 103 -64.93 -8.33 6.40
CA ASP A 103 -64.28 -8.71 5.16
C ASP A 103 -63.06 -7.80 4.88
N ASP A 104 -63.19 -6.49 5.10
CA ASP A 104 -62.10 -5.52 4.98
C ASP A 104 -60.97 -5.79 5.98
N ILE A 105 -61.31 -6.09 7.25
CA ILE A 105 -60.31 -6.48 8.26
C ILE A 105 -59.59 -7.76 7.84
N GLU A 106 -60.29 -8.72 7.27
CA GLU A 106 -59.69 -9.98 6.84
C GLU A 106 -58.80 -9.78 5.60
N ALA A 107 -59.21 -8.93 4.65
CA ALA A 107 -58.39 -8.53 3.51
C ALA A 107 -57.10 -7.83 3.97
N LEU A 108 -57.19 -6.86 4.88
CA LEU A 108 -56.03 -6.16 5.43
C LEU A 108 -55.08 -7.11 6.18
N LYS A 109 -55.62 -8.09 6.91
CA LYS A 109 -54.78 -9.11 7.56
C LYS A 109 -54.04 -9.96 6.54
N GLN A 110 -54.69 -10.34 5.44
CA GLN A 110 -54.06 -11.14 4.39
C GLN A 110 -52.96 -10.35 3.67
N GLU A 111 -53.22 -9.10 3.34
CA GLU A 111 -52.24 -8.18 2.75
C GLU A 111 -51.04 -7.99 3.69
N LEU A 112 -51.28 -7.64 4.95
CA LEU A 112 -50.22 -7.50 5.94
C LEU A 112 -49.41 -8.80 6.13
N ALA A 113 -50.07 -9.95 6.11
CA ALA A 113 -49.39 -11.25 6.21
C ALA A 113 -48.51 -11.53 4.98
N ALA A 114 -48.96 -11.15 3.79
CA ALA A 114 -48.18 -11.25 2.56
C ALA A 114 -46.96 -10.32 2.61
N ASP A 115 -47.15 -9.06 2.98
CA ASP A 115 -46.07 -8.07 3.09
C ASP A 115 -45.02 -8.49 4.12
N VAL A 116 -45.44 -8.97 5.30
CA VAL A 116 -44.52 -9.46 6.33
C VAL A 116 -43.72 -10.66 5.82
N LYS A 117 -44.34 -11.54 5.03
CA LYS A 117 -43.65 -12.68 4.42
C LYS A 117 -42.60 -12.23 3.40
N ASP A 118 -42.95 -11.26 2.55
CA ASP A 118 -42.04 -10.72 1.53
C ASP A 118 -40.87 -9.97 2.16
N ILE A 119 -41.13 -9.17 3.21
CA ILE A 119 -40.09 -8.52 4.00
C ILE A 119 -39.13 -9.57 4.60
N ARG A 120 -39.64 -10.65 5.20
CA ARG A 120 -38.79 -11.72 5.74
C ARG A 120 -37.94 -12.39 4.67
N SER A 121 -38.50 -12.61 3.48
CA SER A 121 -37.73 -13.14 2.34
C SER A 121 -36.60 -12.19 1.94
N ASN A 122 -36.90 -10.88 1.82
CA ASN A 122 -35.92 -9.88 1.45
C ASN A 122 -34.80 -9.74 2.50
N VAL A 123 -35.16 -9.79 3.79
CA VAL A 123 -34.18 -9.82 4.88
C VAL A 123 -33.25 -11.02 4.75
N GLY A 124 -33.79 -12.22 4.49
CA GLY A 124 -32.96 -13.41 4.28
C GLY A 124 -31.99 -13.30 3.09
N VAL A 125 -32.43 -12.68 1.98
CA VAL A 125 -31.54 -12.41 0.84
C VAL A 125 -30.45 -11.40 1.19
N LEU A 126 -30.78 -10.36 1.97
CA LEU A 126 -29.81 -9.37 2.41
C LEU A 126 -28.78 -9.99 3.37
N GLU A 127 -29.20 -10.84 4.30
CA GLU A 127 -28.30 -11.57 5.20
C GLU A 127 -27.29 -12.41 4.40
N GLN A 128 -27.76 -13.20 3.42
CA GLN A 128 -26.86 -14.00 2.56
C GLN A 128 -25.87 -13.13 1.75
N ARG A 129 -26.31 -11.96 1.29
CA ARG A 129 -25.45 -11.02 0.58
C ARG A 129 -24.41 -10.40 1.51
N VAL A 130 -24.78 -10.07 2.75
CA VAL A 130 -23.86 -9.56 3.77
C VAL A 130 -22.81 -10.62 4.08
N ASP A 131 -23.22 -11.86 4.36
CA ASP A 131 -22.28 -12.97 4.62
C ASP A 131 -21.30 -13.18 3.45
N SER A 132 -21.79 -13.13 2.22
CA SER A 132 -20.95 -13.27 1.02
C SER A 132 -19.96 -12.11 0.86
N LEU A 133 -20.37 -10.89 1.23
CA LEU A 133 -19.51 -9.71 1.19
C LEU A 133 -18.47 -9.74 2.30
N GLU A 134 -18.84 -10.16 3.51
CA GLU A 134 -17.91 -10.33 4.63
C GLU A 134 -16.85 -11.38 4.29
N TRP A 135 -17.25 -12.55 3.80
CA TRP A 135 -16.33 -13.57 3.35
C TRP A 135 -15.41 -13.09 2.21
N GLY A 136 -15.98 -12.38 1.24
CA GLY A 136 -15.20 -11.77 0.16
C GLY A 136 -14.27 -10.66 0.63
N SER A 137 -14.58 -9.96 1.72
CA SER A 137 -13.71 -8.97 2.34
C SER A 137 -12.52 -9.65 3.01
N ASP A 138 -12.78 -10.68 3.82
CA ASP A 138 -11.74 -11.43 4.53
C ASP A 138 -10.73 -12.05 3.56
N ASN A 139 -11.20 -12.66 2.47
CA ASN A 139 -10.31 -13.25 1.47
C ASN A 139 -9.42 -12.19 0.78
N ARG A 140 -9.97 -11.00 0.48
CA ARG A 140 -9.17 -9.90 -0.10
C ARG A 140 -8.15 -9.35 0.88
N ASP A 141 -8.48 -9.29 2.17
CA ASP A 141 -7.54 -8.88 3.20
C ASP A 141 -6.38 -9.88 3.35
N GLU A 142 -6.66 -11.18 3.26
CA GLU A 142 -5.62 -12.22 3.23
C GLU A 142 -4.69 -12.10 2.01
N GLU A 143 -5.26 -11.92 0.82
CA GLU A 143 -4.51 -11.70 -0.42
C GLU A 143 -3.64 -10.44 -0.32
N LEU A 144 -4.19 -9.36 0.23
CA LEU A 144 -3.49 -8.09 0.41
C LEU A 144 -2.30 -8.22 1.37
N GLU A 145 -2.44 -8.97 2.46
CA GLU A 145 -1.34 -9.28 3.37
C GLU A 145 -0.28 -10.20 2.74
N GLU A 146 -0.67 -11.13 1.86
CA GLU A 146 0.29 -11.90 1.07
C GLU A 146 1.07 -11.01 0.10
N HIS A 147 0.40 -10.11 -0.62
CA HIS A 147 1.05 -9.18 -1.53
C HIS A 147 2.00 -8.23 -0.80
N LYS A 148 1.63 -7.70 0.37
CA LYS A 148 2.52 -6.90 1.23
C LYS A 148 3.80 -7.67 1.59
N ARG A 149 3.68 -8.95 1.99
CA ARG A 149 4.84 -9.81 2.28
C ARG A 149 5.74 -9.98 1.06
N LYS A 150 5.17 -10.23 -0.13
CA LYS A 150 5.93 -10.35 -1.39
C LYS A 150 6.67 -9.06 -1.75
N ILE A 151 6.02 -7.90 -1.61
CA ILE A 151 6.63 -6.59 -1.86
C ILE A 151 7.82 -6.35 -0.94
N LEU A 152 7.68 -6.65 0.36
CA LEU A 152 8.78 -6.52 1.32
C LEU A 152 9.96 -7.44 0.97
N ALA A 153 9.68 -8.70 0.60
CA ALA A 153 10.73 -9.63 0.18
C ALA A 153 11.49 -9.15 -1.08
N LEU A 154 10.77 -8.63 -2.09
CA LEU A 154 11.38 -8.08 -3.30
C LEU A 154 12.19 -6.81 -3.02
N ARG A 155 11.71 -5.93 -2.13
CA ARG A 155 12.44 -4.74 -1.69
C ARG A 155 13.76 -5.13 -1.01
N ASN A 156 13.74 -6.10 -0.11
CA ASN A 156 14.95 -6.59 0.55
C ASN A 156 15.93 -7.18 -0.47
N LYS A 157 15.45 -8.01 -1.40
CA LYS A 157 16.29 -8.57 -2.46
C LYS A 157 16.91 -7.49 -3.36
N THR A 158 16.16 -6.43 -3.65
CA THR A 158 16.66 -5.29 -4.43
C THR A 158 17.73 -4.52 -3.65
N ALA A 159 17.55 -4.33 -2.35
CA ALA A 159 18.54 -3.71 -1.48
C ALA A 159 19.84 -4.54 -1.42
N ASP A 160 19.74 -5.86 -1.27
CA ASP A 160 20.88 -6.77 -1.25
C ASP A 160 21.65 -6.75 -2.58
N LEU A 161 20.95 -6.82 -3.71
CA LEU A 161 21.56 -6.72 -5.03
C LEU A 161 22.26 -5.38 -5.24
N ASN A 162 21.65 -4.28 -4.79
CA ASN A 162 22.28 -2.96 -4.85
C ASN A 162 23.54 -2.89 -3.99
N TYR A 163 23.53 -3.46 -2.79
CA TYR A 163 24.70 -3.57 -1.94
C TYR A 163 25.83 -4.34 -2.63
N HIS A 164 25.52 -5.50 -3.23
CA HIS A 164 26.51 -6.30 -3.96
C HIS A 164 27.05 -5.58 -5.20
N LEU A 165 26.20 -4.86 -5.94
CA LEU A 165 26.65 -4.06 -7.08
C LEU A 165 27.58 -2.93 -6.65
N GLU A 166 27.29 -2.25 -5.54
CA GLU A 166 28.14 -1.20 -5.01
C GLU A 166 29.47 -1.76 -4.50
N ASP A 167 29.46 -2.90 -3.82
CA ASP A 167 30.66 -3.60 -3.39
C ASP A 167 31.53 -4.01 -4.60
N GLN A 168 30.94 -4.59 -5.65
CA GLN A 168 31.65 -4.92 -6.88
C GLN A 168 32.20 -3.70 -7.60
N LYS A 169 31.42 -2.61 -7.69
CA LYS A 169 31.91 -1.34 -8.25
C LYS A 169 33.09 -0.81 -7.45
N ASN A 170 33.02 -0.83 -6.13
CA ASN A 170 34.11 -0.38 -5.27
C ASN A 170 35.33 -1.30 -5.39
N HIS A 171 35.14 -2.61 -5.48
CA HIS A 171 36.21 -3.56 -5.73
C HIS A 171 36.90 -3.28 -7.08
N SER A 172 36.13 -3.04 -8.13
CA SER A 172 36.66 -2.71 -9.47
C SER A 172 37.40 -1.37 -9.54
N ARG A 173 37.07 -0.42 -8.64
CA ARG A 173 37.68 0.91 -8.57
C ARG A 173 38.88 0.98 -7.62
N ARG A 174 39.04 -0.01 -6.72
CA ARG A 174 40.05 0.02 -5.65
C ARG A 174 41.48 0.20 -6.16
N CYS A 175 41.75 -0.25 -7.39
CA CYS A 175 43.06 -0.13 -8.01
C CYS A 175 43.12 0.92 -9.14
N ASN A 176 42.05 1.71 -9.32
CA ASN A 176 42.01 2.78 -10.31
C ASN A 176 42.48 4.09 -9.68
N ILE A 177 43.65 4.56 -10.11
CA ILE A 177 44.20 5.86 -9.71
C ILE A 177 43.74 6.93 -10.71
N ARG A 178 43.23 8.04 -10.20
CA ARG A 178 42.83 9.20 -11.00
C ARG A 178 43.88 10.29 -10.93
N VAL A 179 44.57 10.55 -12.04
CA VAL A 179 45.59 11.61 -12.17
C VAL A 179 44.94 12.84 -12.81
N LYS A 180 44.85 13.95 -12.08
CA LYS A 180 44.30 15.22 -12.57
C LYS A 180 45.40 16.11 -13.14
N GLY A 181 45.04 17.01 -14.06
CA GLY A 181 45.95 18.05 -14.57
C GLY A 181 46.87 17.58 -15.71
N VAL A 182 46.56 16.44 -16.33
CA VAL A 182 47.29 15.96 -17.50
C VAL A 182 46.88 16.80 -18.72
N LEU A 183 47.85 17.47 -19.35
CA LEU A 183 47.65 18.33 -20.52
C LEU A 183 46.82 17.62 -21.60
N LEU A 184 45.85 18.33 -22.18
CA LEU A 184 44.92 17.75 -23.16
C LEU A 184 45.64 17.31 -24.45
N GLN A 185 46.71 18.01 -24.80
CA GLN A 185 47.54 17.77 -25.99
C GLN A 185 48.37 16.50 -25.91
N THR A 186 48.43 15.83 -24.75
CA THR A 186 49.16 14.56 -24.65
C THR A 186 48.40 13.46 -25.39
N ASP A 187 49.05 12.92 -26.43
CA ASP A 187 48.56 11.78 -27.20
C ASP A 187 48.25 10.58 -26.29
N VAL A 188 47.16 9.87 -26.62
CA VAL A 188 46.73 8.69 -25.85
C VAL A 188 47.83 7.63 -25.78
N GLY A 189 48.61 7.45 -26.85
CA GLY A 189 49.73 6.52 -26.89
C GLY A 189 50.90 6.88 -25.95
N ARG A 190 51.01 8.16 -25.54
CA ARG A 190 52.08 8.64 -24.64
C ARG A 190 51.63 8.78 -23.18
N LEU A 191 50.34 8.59 -22.89
CA LEU A 191 49.80 8.71 -21.53
C LEU A 191 50.50 7.77 -20.55
N LYS A 192 50.77 6.53 -20.96
CA LYS A 192 51.45 5.54 -20.13
C LYS A 192 52.84 6.02 -19.69
N ASP A 193 53.63 6.54 -20.62
CA ASP A 193 54.97 7.06 -20.34
C ASP A 193 54.93 8.28 -19.42
N CYS A 194 53.96 9.19 -19.64
CA CYS A 194 53.76 10.34 -18.77
C CYS A 194 53.43 9.93 -17.33
N VAL A 195 52.55 8.93 -17.16
CA VAL A 195 52.17 8.39 -15.84
C VAL A 195 53.37 7.71 -15.17
N LEU A 196 54.15 6.91 -15.90
CA LEU A 196 55.35 6.27 -15.36
C LEU A 196 56.40 7.29 -14.93
N ARG A 197 56.62 8.36 -15.71
CA ARG A 197 57.51 9.47 -15.31
C ARG A 197 57.02 10.16 -14.04
N LEU A 198 55.71 10.37 -13.91
CA LEU A 198 55.12 10.93 -12.70
C LEU A 198 55.37 10.04 -11.48
N PHE A 199 55.19 8.72 -11.60
CA PHE A 199 55.48 7.80 -10.50
C PHE A 199 56.95 7.79 -10.09
N ARG A 200 57.88 7.84 -11.04
CA ARG A 200 59.32 7.96 -10.74
C ARG A 200 59.64 9.24 -9.99
N TYR A 201 58.96 10.34 -10.35
CA TYR A 201 59.14 11.63 -9.67
C TYR A 201 58.59 11.61 -8.23
N VAL A 202 57.39 11.05 -8.03
CA VAL A 202 56.72 11.02 -6.72
C VAL A 202 57.32 9.97 -5.78
N ALA A 203 57.77 8.83 -6.31
CA ALA A 203 58.31 7.71 -5.54
C ALA A 203 59.58 7.17 -6.21
N PRO A 204 60.73 7.87 -6.07
CA PRO A 204 61.97 7.52 -6.77
C PRO A 204 62.59 6.18 -6.33
N GLY A 205 62.11 5.57 -5.25
CA GLY A 205 62.53 4.25 -4.77
C GLY A 205 61.77 3.06 -5.37
N LEU A 206 60.71 3.28 -6.16
CA LEU A 206 60.03 2.18 -6.86
C LEU A 206 60.82 1.77 -8.11
N VAL A 207 61.18 0.48 -8.21
CA VAL A 207 61.81 -0.06 -9.42
C VAL A 207 60.76 -0.14 -10.51
N GLU A 208 61.11 0.21 -11.77
CA GLU A 208 60.16 0.23 -12.90
C GLU A 208 59.46 -1.11 -13.14
N GLN A 209 60.11 -2.22 -12.75
CA GLN A 209 59.56 -3.57 -12.87
C GLN A 209 58.38 -3.81 -11.90
N ASP A 210 58.21 -2.98 -10.88
CA ASP A 210 57.17 -3.15 -9.84
C ASP A 210 55.83 -2.50 -10.23
N ILE A 211 55.80 -1.64 -11.25
CA ILE A 211 54.58 -0.90 -11.64
C ILE A 211 53.97 -1.51 -12.90
N ILE A 212 52.94 -2.34 -12.70
CA ILE A 212 52.15 -2.93 -13.79
C ILE A 212 50.90 -2.07 -14.04
N LEU A 213 50.91 -1.36 -15.16
CA LEU A 213 49.76 -0.59 -15.64
C LEU A 213 48.95 -1.44 -16.63
N ASP A 214 47.72 -1.82 -16.25
CA ASP A 214 46.83 -2.63 -17.08
C ASP A 214 46.17 -1.77 -18.17
N ARG A 215 45.50 -0.69 -17.76
CA ARG A 215 44.80 0.22 -18.69
C ARG A 215 45.06 1.67 -18.33
N THR A 216 45.20 2.51 -19.35
CA THR A 216 45.33 3.97 -19.19
C THR A 216 44.45 4.67 -20.21
N HIS A 217 43.52 5.50 -19.74
CA HIS A 217 42.62 6.25 -20.60
C HIS A 217 42.22 7.56 -19.93
N ARG A 218 41.77 8.53 -20.74
CA ARG A 218 41.14 9.74 -20.21
C ARG A 218 39.71 9.40 -19.79
N ALA A 219 39.28 9.87 -18.62
CA ALA A 219 37.86 9.84 -18.27
C ALA A 219 37.12 10.83 -19.19
N GLY A 220 36.14 10.32 -19.94
CA GLY A 220 35.19 11.15 -20.68
C GLY A 220 34.18 11.82 -19.77
#